data_AF-X1TM72-F1
#
_entry.id   AF-X1TM72-F1
#
_cell.length_a   1.000
_cell.length_b   1.000
_cell.length_c   1.000
_cell.angle_alpha   90.00
_cell.angle_beta   90.00
_cell.angle_gamma   90.00
#
_symmetry.space_group_name_H-M   'P 1'
#
loop_
_entity.id
_entity.type
_entity.pdbx_description
1 polymer ?
#
loop_
_entity_poly.entity_id
_entity_poly.type
_entity_poly.pdbx_seq_one_letter_code
_entity_poly.pdbx_strand_id
1 'polypeptide(L)'
;EKLLLHGITVERLTEPRVLEVETFQIKEIKAGTRLYQGHYMNTVTGEYVVEEKEFPVGTLFVGMAQPLANVAAYLLEAESDDGLLVWNFFDRYLSSQWGRGFGVYPVYRLLKPVLLLKETLRKK
;
A
#
# COMPACT_ATOMS: atom_id res chain seq x y z
N GLU A 1 8.94 -2.34 6.22
CA GLU A 1 10.24 -1.71 6.55
C GLU A 1 10.27 -0.21 6.30
N LYS A 2 10.02 0.27 5.06
CA LYS A 2 10.07 1.71 4.72
C LYS A 2 9.26 2.60 5.67
N LEU A 3 8.01 2.23 5.98
CA LEU A 3 7.18 2.98 6.94
C LEU A 3 7.83 3.10 8.33
N LEU A 4 8.46 2.02 8.83
CA LEU A 4 9.15 2.02 10.12
C LEU A 4 10.39 2.92 10.12
N LEU A 5 11.04 3.13 8.97
CA LEU A 5 12.16 4.07 8.85
C LEU A 5 11.71 5.52 9.08
N HIS A 6 10.45 5.84 8.74
CA HIS A 6 9.84 7.15 9.00
C HIS A 6 9.26 7.27 10.41
N GLY A 7 9.36 6.23 11.25
CA GLY A 7 8.77 6.22 12.59
C GLY A 7 7.26 6.02 12.62
N ILE A 8 6.65 5.67 11.47
CA ILE A 8 5.22 5.36 11.40
C ILE A 8 4.94 4.13 12.24
N THR A 9 3.92 4.21 13.09
CA THR A 9 3.43 3.05 13.84
C THR A 9 2.72 2.12 12.87
N VAL A 10 3.26 0.91 12.74
CA VAL A 10 2.67 -0.17 11.94
C VAL A 10 2.26 -1.28 12.90
N GLU A 11 1.04 -1.75 12.74
CA GLU A 11 0.47 -2.86 13.49
C GLU A 11 0.29 -4.07 12.57
N ARG A 12 -0.02 -5.22 13.15
CA ARG A 12 -0.24 -6.46 12.42
C ARG A 12 -1.49 -7.16 12.95
N LEU A 13 -2.35 -7.63 12.06
CA LEU A 13 -3.52 -8.43 12.45
C LEU A 13 -3.09 -9.75 13.10
N THR A 14 -3.69 -10.07 14.24
CA THR A 14 -3.43 -11.31 14.99
C THR A 14 -4.42 -12.43 14.67
N GLU A 15 -5.49 -12.13 13.94
CA GLU A 15 -6.51 -13.06 13.47
C GLU A 15 -6.96 -12.66 12.05
N PRO A 16 -7.49 -13.59 11.23
CA PRO A 16 -8.02 -13.23 9.91
C PRO A 16 -9.29 -12.38 10.05
N ARG A 17 -9.51 -11.44 9.13
CA ARG A 17 -10.69 -10.56 9.12
C ARG A 17 -11.17 -10.27 7.71
N VAL A 18 -12.49 -10.32 7.52
CA VAL A 18 -13.17 -9.86 6.31
C VAL A 18 -13.56 -8.39 6.51
N LEU A 19 -13.18 -7.53 5.58
CA LEU A 19 -13.38 -6.09 5.66
C LEU A 19 -13.89 -5.53 4.33
N GLU A 20 -14.82 -4.58 4.39
CA GLU A 20 -15.16 -3.71 3.27
C GLU A 20 -14.07 -2.62 3.14
N VAL A 21 -13.37 -2.59 2.01
CA VAL A 21 -12.22 -1.72 1.77
C VAL A 21 -12.31 -1.06 0.40
N GLU A 22 -11.64 0.08 0.22
CA GLU A 22 -11.31 0.57 -1.11
C GLU A 22 -10.00 -0.07 -1.59
N THR A 23 -10.02 -0.60 -2.80
CA THR A 23 -8.85 -1.10 -3.52
C THR A 23 -8.58 -0.21 -4.73
N PHE A 24 -7.31 0.02 -5.04
CA PHE A 24 -6.91 0.76 -6.23
C PHE A 24 -6.66 -0.20 -7.40
N GLN A 25 -7.55 -0.15 -8.39
CA GLN A 25 -7.41 -0.91 -9.63
C GLN A 25 -6.56 -0.11 -10.62
N ILE A 26 -5.36 -0.63 -10.90
CA ILE A 26 -4.43 -0.01 -11.84
C ILE A 26 -4.98 -0.16 -13.26
N LYS A 27 -5.22 0.96 -13.94
CA LYS A 27 -5.55 1.02 -15.36
C LYS A 27 -4.30 1.06 -16.22
N GLU A 28 -3.32 1.84 -15.81
CA GLU A 28 -2.04 1.97 -16.49
C GLU A 28 -0.92 2.25 -15.48
N ILE A 29 0.23 1.63 -15.67
CA ILE A 29 1.47 1.99 -15.00
C ILE A 29 2.61 1.99 -16.02
N LYS A 30 3.39 3.07 -16.01
CA LYS A 30 4.52 3.30 -16.92
C LYS A 30 5.77 3.57 -16.10
N ALA A 31 6.77 2.71 -16.25
CA ALA A 31 8.10 2.99 -15.73
C ALA A 31 8.79 4.08 -16.58
N GLY A 32 9.44 5.02 -15.91
CA GLY A 32 10.28 6.03 -16.56
C GLY A 32 11.43 5.38 -17.33
N THR A 33 11.91 6.07 -18.38
CA THR A 33 13.01 5.57 -19.23
C THR A 33 14.40 5.94 -18.72
N ARG A 34 14.49 6.80 -17.70
CA ARG A 34 15.73 7.29 -17.10
C ARG A 34 15.71 7.04 -15.60
N LEU A 35 16.90 6.77 -15.06
CA LEU A 35 17.09 6.65 -13.61
C LEU A 35 17.00 8.03 -12.95
N TYR A 36 16.33 8.09 -11.81
CA TYR A 36 16.34 9.19 -10.88
C TYR A 36 16.72 8.65 -9.50
N GLN A 37 17.89 9.02 -9.00
CA GLN A 37 18.43 8.54 -7.72
C GLN A 37 18.41 7.00 -7.56
N GLY A 38 18.61 6.26 -8.66
CA GLY A 38 18.61 4.80 -8.65
C GLY A 38 17.23 4.14 -8.86
N HIS A 39 16.19 4.93 -9.09
CA HIS A 39 14.82 4.45 -9.32
C HIS A 39 14.34 4.78 -10.74
N TYR A 40 13.54 3.89 -11.31
CA TYR A 40 12.75 4.17 -12.51
C TYR A 40 11.37 4.61 -12.04
N MET A 41 11.16 5.93 -11.97
CA MET A 41 9.93 6.48 -11.42
C MET A 41 8.71 6.03 -12.22
N ASN A 42 7.67 5.55 -11.55
CA ASN A 42 6.43 5.13 -12.17
C ASN A 42 5.45 6.30 -12.31
N THR A 43 4.76 6.36 -13.43
CA THR A 43 3.47 7.07 -13.55
C THR A 43 2.36 6.05 -13.53
N VAL A 44 1.37 6.23 -12.68
CA VAL A 44 0.24 5.31 -12.52
C VAL A 44 -1.08 6.05 -12.64
N THR A 45 -2.08 5.39 -13.23
CA THR A 45 -3.47 5.82 -13.20
C THR A 45 -4.36 4.64 -12.87
N GLY A 46 -5.49 4.91 -12.23
CA GLY A 46 -6.42 3.87 -11.83
C GLY A 46 -7.72 4.41 -11.32
N GLU A 47 -8.44 3.57 -10.60
CA GLU A 47 -9.65 3.98 -9.90
C GLU A 47 -9.80 3.20 -8.59
N TYR A 48 -10.41 3.85 -7.60
CA TYR A 48 -10.77 3.20 -6.36
C TYR A 48 -12.13 2.53 -6.52
N VAL A 49 -12.19 1.26 -6.13
CA VAL A 49 -13.45 0.50 -6.05
C VAL A 49 -13.60 -0.08 -4.65
N VAL A 50 -14.83 -0.18 -4.18
CA VAL A 50 -15.15 -0.81 -2.91
C VAL A 50 -15.30 -2.31 -3.13
N GLU A 51 -14.60 -3.13 -2.34
CA GLU A 51 -14.74 -4.58 -2.32
C GLU A 51 -14.76 -5.12 -0.89
N GLU A 52 -15.42 -6.27 -0.69
CA GLU A 52 -15.25 -7.06 0.51
C GLU A 52 -14.06 -8.01 0.33
N LYS A 53 -13.11 -7.98 1.27
CA LYS A 53 -11.86 -8.73 1.16
C LYS A 53 -11.49 -9.41 2.48
N GLU A 54 -11.07 -10.66 2.39
CA GLU A 54 -10.45 -11.37 3.50
C GLU A 54 -8.95 -11.01 3.62
N PHE A 55 -8.55 -10.63 4.82
CA PHE A 55 -7.17 -10.35 5.21
C PHE A 55 -6.69 -11.42 6.20
N PRO A 56 -5.63 -12.18 5.89
CA PRO A 56 -5.12 -13.21 6.78
C PRO A 56 -4.38 -12.62 7.98
N VAL A 57 -4.11 -13.48 8.98
CA VAL A 57 -3.16 -13.19 10.08
C VAL A 57 -1.84 -12.71 9.48
N GLY A 58 -1.26 -11.69 10.08
CA GLY A 58 0.01 -11.14 9.60
C GLY A 58 -0.13 -9.95 8.65
N THR A 59 -1.35 -9.65 8.19
CA THR A 59 -1.61 -8.43 7.40
C THR A 59 -1.20 -7.19 8.18
N LEU A 60 -0.51 -6.27 7.51
CA LEU A 60 -0.10 -5.00 8.10
C LEU A 60 -1.27 -4.02 8.16
N PHE A 61 -1.40 -3.34 9.30
CA PHE A 61 -2.39 -2.30 9.51
C PHE A 61 -1.67 -1.00 9.90
N VAL A 62 -2.03 0.10 9.24
CA VAL A 62 -1.49 1.43 9.54
C VAL A 62 -2.64 2.31 9.96
N GLY A 63 -2.77 2.53 11.28
CA GLY A 63 -3.82 3.38 11.82
C GLY A 63 -3.60 4.85 11.48
N MET A 64 -4.65 5.56 11.09
CA MET A 64 -4.57 7.00 10.78
C MET A 64 -4.72 7.89 12.02
N ALA A 65 -5.02 7.32 13.18
CA ALA A 65 -5.04 8.03 14.48
C ALA A 65 -3.63 8.11 15.09
N GLN A 66 -2.66 8.67 14.34
CA GLN A 66 -1.28 8.87 14.79
C GLN A 66 -0.68 10.17 14.20
N PRO A 67 0.33 10.79 14.83
CA PRO A 67 0.89 12.06 14.36
C PRO A 67 1.43 12.03 12.92
N LEU A 68 1.90 10.87 12.46
CA LEU A 68 2.49 10.68 11.13
C LEU A 68 1.49 10.17 10.08
N ALA A 69 0.18 10.28 10.33
CA ALA A 69 -0.85 9.81 9.42
C ALA A 69 -0.72 10.41 8.01
N ASN A 70 -0.47 11.72 7.89
CA ASN A 70 -0.28 12.37 6.60
C ASN A 70 0.91 11.81 5.81
N VAL A 71 2.01 11.46 6.51
CA VAL A 71 3.18 10.84 5.89
C VAL A 71 2.84 9.42 5.44
N ALA A 72 2.11 8.66 6.27
CA ALA A 72 1.66 7.31 5.90
C ALA A 72 0.76 7.34 4.66
N ALA A 73 -0.23 8.24 4.60
CA ALA A 73 -1.05 8.43 3.41
C ALA A 73 -0.18 8.81 2.21
N TYR A 74 0.65 9.84 2.33
CA TYR A 74 1.49 10.29 1.20
C TYR A 74 2.43 9.20 0.66
N LEU A 75 2.94 8.31 1.51
CA LEU A 75 3.78 7.19 1.09
C LEU A 75 2.98 6.03 0.47
N LEU A 76 1.76 5.78 0.93
CA LEU A 76 0.98 4.58 0.59
C LEU A 76 -0.09 4.82 -0.47
N GLU A 77 -0.50 6.06 -0.71
CA GLU A 77 -1.46 6.38 -1.76
C GLU A 77 -0.89 6.12 -3.15
N ALA A 78 -1.68 5.46 -4.00
CA ALA A 78 -1.20 4.94 -5.29
C ALA A 78 -0.78 6.07 -6.23
N GLU A 79 -1.59 7.12 -6.33
CA GLU A 79 -1.39 8.28 -7.21
C GLU A 79 -0.67 9.44 -6.50
N SER A 80 0.01 9.18 -5.37
CA SER A 80 0.82 10.20 -4.70
C SER A 80 2.11 10.48 -5.48
N ASP A 81 2.40 11.76 -5.72
CA ASP A 81 3.54 12.23 -6.53
C ASP A 81 4.92 11.70 -6.07
N ASP A 82 5.08 11.43 -4.78
CA ASP A 82 6.33 10.92 -4.18
C ASP A 82 6.09 9.65 -3.36
N GLY A 83 5.03 8.91 -3.69
CA GLY A 83 4.63 7.69 -3.02
C GLY A 83 5.56 6.50 -3.32
N LEU A 84 5.48 5.46 -2.50
CA LEU A 84 6.30 4.25 -2.67
C LEU A 84 6.04 3.54 -4.01
N LEU A 85 4.84 3.68 -4.58
CA LEU A 85 4.51 3.17 -5.91
C LEU A 85 5.22 3.95 -7.02
N VAL A 86 5.22 5.28 -6.94
CA VAL A 86 5.96 6.15 -7.86
C VAL A 86 7.46 5.88 -7.78
N TRP A 87 8.00 5.67 -6.58
CA TRP A 87 9.38 5.24 -6.36
C TRP A 87 9.64 3.75 -6.64
N ASN A 88 8.76 3.08 -7.40
CA ASN A 88 8.96 1.74 -7.93
C ASN A 88 9.21 0.61 -6.90
N PHE A 89 8.87 0.83 -5.63
CA PHE A 89 9.05 -0.17 -4.58
C PHE A 89 8.09 -1.36 -4.69
N PHE A 90 6.97 -1.19 -5.40
CA PHE A 90 5.97 -2.24 -5.63
C PHE A 90 6.14 -2.98 -6.96
N ASP A 91 7.11 -2.62 -7.80
CA ASP A 91 7.26 -3.16 -9.16
C ASP A 91 7.32 -4.68 -9.17
N ARG A 92 8.10 -5.30 -8.28
CA ARG A 92 8.22 -6.76 -8.21
C ARG A 92 6.89 -7.46 -7.93
N TYR A 93 6.01 -6.81 -7.18
CA TYR A 93 4.68 -7.33 -6.87
C TYR A 93 3.71 -7.11 -8.03
N LEU A 94 3.79 -5.95 -8.70
CA LEU A 94 2.88 -5.55 -9.77
C LEU A 94 3.25 -6.12 -11.14
N SER A 95 4.53 -6.42 -11.36
CA SER A 95 5.02 -7.03 -12.59
C SER A 95 4.62 -8.50 -12.63
N SER A 96 3.61 -8.82 -13.43
CA SER A 96 3.31 -10.23 -13.73
C SER A 96 4.45 -10.82 -14.55
N GLN A 97 5.13 -11.83 -14.01
CA GLN A 97 6.18 -12.55 -14.74
C GLN A 97 5.62 -13.38 -15.91
N TRP A 98 4.30 -13.62 -15.96
CA TRP A 98 3.69 -14.61 -16.86
C TRP A 98 2.32 -14.18 -17.45
N GLY A 99 1.89 -12.93 -17.30
CA GLY A 99 0.55 -12.48 -17.70
C GLY A 99 0.51 -11.08 -18.29
N ARG A 100 -0.53 -10.81 -19.12
CA ARG A 100 -0.82 -9.50 -19.70
C ARG A 100 -1.77 -8.74 -18.77
N GLY A 101 -1.25 -8.17 -17.70
CA GLY A 101 -2.04 -7.35 -16.78
C GLY A 101 -1.21 -6.87 -15.60
N PHE A 102 -1.52 -5.68 -15.10
CA PHE A 102 -0.96 -5.17 -13.86
C PHE A 102 -1.71 -5.80 -12.68
N GLY A 103 -0.99 -6.16 -11.62
CA GLY A 103 -1.61 -6.67 -10.39
C GLY A 103 -2.48 -5.60 -9.70
N VAL A 104 -3.33 -6.03 -8.77
CA VAL A 104 -4.04 -5.12 -7.86
C VAL A 104 -3.02 -4.42 -6.96
N TYR A 105 -3.14 -3.12 -6.73
CA TYR A 105 -2.23 -2.43 -5.81
C TYR A 105 -2.39 -2.98 -4.37
N PRO A 106 -1.31 -3.38 -3.67
CA PRO A 106 -1.42 -4.11 -2.40
C PRO A 106 -1.64 -3.20 -1.18
N VAL A 107 -2.25 -2.02 -1.37
CA VAL A 107 -2.65 -1.12 -0.30
C VAL A 107 -4.15 -0.90 -0.40
N TYR A 108 -4.84 -1.18 0.71
CA TYR A 108 -6.29 -1.09 0.83
C TYR A 108 -6.63 0.00 1.84
N ARG A 109 -7.66 0.80 1.56
CA ARG A 109 -8.14 1.81 2.49
C ARG A 109 -9.35 1.28 3.25
N LEU A 110 -9.29 1.37 4.57
CA LEU A 110 -10.40 1.08 5.45
C LEU A 110 -11.08 2.40 5.84
N LEU A 111 -12.20 2.72 5.19
CA LEU A 111 -12.89 4.01 5.39
C LEU A 111 -13.78 4.04 6.64
N LYS A 112 -14.26 2.87 7.07
CA LYS A 112 -15.14 2.73 8.23
C LYS A 112 -14.34 2.22 9.44
N PRO A 113 -14.50 2.79 10.64
CA PRO A 113 -13.87 2.26 11.84
C PRO A 113 -14.32 0.82 12.12
N VAL A 114 -13.37 -0.07 12.38
CA VAL A 114 -13.62 -1.47 12.75
C VAL A 114 -12.72 -1.83 13.93
N LEU A 115 -13.23 -2.63 14.87
CA LEU A 115 -12.43 -3.20 15.94
C LEU A 115 -11.58 -4.36 15.38
N LEU A 116 -10.26 -4.23 15.47
CA LEU A 116 -9.30 -5.19 14.96
C LEU A 116 -8.40 -5.68 16.09
N LEU A 117 -8.24 -7.00 16.21
CA LEU A 117 -7.19 -7.56 17.07
C LEU A 117 -5.85 -7.47 16.34
N LYS A 118 -4.93 -6.73 16.97
CA LYS A 118 -3.68 -6.30 16.35
C LYS A 118 -2.57 -6.13 17.39
N GLU A 119 -1.34 -6.29 16.92
CA GLU A 119 -0.13 -6.07 17.70
C GLU A 119 0.77 -5.03 17.01
N THR A 120 1.43 -4.16 17.78
CA THR A 120 2.35 -3.16 17.22
C THR A 120 3.67 -3.81 16.81
N LEU A 121 4.11 -3.56 15.58
CA LEU A 121 5.44 -3.95 15.11
C LEU A 121 6.49 -3.03 15.72
N ARG A 122 7.51 -3.64 16.34
CA ARG A 122 8.70 -2.93 16.80
C ARG A 122 9.82 -3.11 15.79
N LYS A 123 10.50 -2.02 15.46
CA LYS A 123 11.74 -2.07 14.68
C LYS A 123 12.77 -2.86 15.50
N LYS A 124 13.32 -3.93 14.91
CA LYS A 124 14.50 -4.62 15.47
C LYS A 124 15.75 -3.80 15.21
#